data_AF-A0A0G1YCE1-F1
#
_entry.id   AF-A0A0G1YCE1-F1
#
_cell.length_a   1.000
_cell.length_b   1.000
_cell.length_c   1.000
_cell.angle_alpha   90.00
_cell.angle_beta   90.00
_cell.angle_gamma   90.00
#
_symmetry.space_group_name_H-M   'P 1'
#
loop_
_entity.id
_entity.type
_entity.pdbx_description
1 polymer ?
#
loop_
_entity_poly.entity_id
_entity_poly.type
_entity_poly.pdbx_seq_one_letter_code
_entity_poly.pdbx_strand_id
1 'polypeptide(L)'
;MTVKGAIFDGALQKLQKGISLSGTKTKPARVKRLANNTFRITLTEGRNRQIRRMCQKVGSPVVALKRVRIENITDSVLREGELRPLTEEERSGVLERTMQKGAL
;
A
#
# COMPACT_ATOMS: atom_id res chain seq x y z
N MET A 1 3.93 6.76 3.04
CA MET A 1 5.30 6.44 2.59
C MET A 1 5.96 7.72 2.12
N THR A 2 7.28 7.76 2.16
CA THR A 2 8.08 8.94 1.80
C THR A 2 9.10 8.56 0.74
N VAL A 3 9.28 9.42 -0.26
CA VAL A 3 10.26 9.26 -1.34
C VAL A 3 11.35 10.32 -1.25
N LYS A 4 12.46 10.08 -1.95
CA LYS A 4 13.53 11.07 -2.11
C LYS A 4 13.04 12.21 -2.99
N GLY A 5 13.12 13.44 -2.49
CA GLY A 5 12.69 14.65 -3.21
C GLY A 5 11.17 14.77 -3.38
N ALA A 6 10.74 15.76 -4.15
CA ALA A 6 9.33 15.97 -4.48
C ALA A 6 8.80 14.83 -5.36
N ILE A 7 7.55 14.43 -5.15
CA ILE A 7 6.82 13.58 -6.09
C ILE A 7 5.84 14.45 -6.86
N PHE A 8 5.88 14.42 -8.19
CA PHE A 8 4.98 15.19 -9.04
C PHE A 8 3.70 14.41 -9.37
N ASP A 9 2.63 15.11 -9.73
CA ASP A 9 1.32 14.48 -9.95
C ASP A 9 1.32 13.46 -11.09
N GLY A 10 2.11 13.69 -12.15
CA GLY A 10 2.29 12.72 -13.23
C GLY A 10 2.86 11.38 -12.74
N ALA A 11 3.75 11.39 -11.73
CA ALA A 11 4.25 10.16 -11.12
C ALA A 11 3.16 9.45 -10.29
N LEU A 12 2.39 10.21 -9.51
CA LEU A 12 1.26 9.66 -8.74
C LEU A 12 0.20 9.02 -9.63
N GLN A 13 -0.14 9.67 -10.76
CA GLN A 13 -1.07 9.13 -11.74
C GLN A 13 -0.58 7.83 -12.39
N LYS A 14 0.72 7.75 -12.72
CA LYS A 14 1.34 6.51 -13.22
C LYS A 14 1.26 5.38 -12.19
N LEU A 15 1.55 5.67 -10.92
CA LEU A 15 1.42 4.70 -9.83
C LEU A 15 -0.03 4.22 -9.66
N GLN A 16 -1.01 5.13 -9.77
CA GLN A 16 -2.44 4.81 -9.67
C GLN A 16 -2.94 3.94 -10.82
N LYS A 17 -2.56 4.23 -12.06
CA LYS A 17 -2.94 3.46 -13.25
C LYS A 17 -2.24 2.09 -13.36
N GLY A 18 -1.21 1.88 -12.55
CA GLY A 18 -0.38 0.68 -12.57
C GLY A 18 0.81 0.79 -13.51
N ILE A 19 1.89 0.10 -13.16
CA ILE A 19 3.20 0.14 -13.82
C ILE A 19 3.58 -1.27 -14.25
N SER A 20 4.18 -1.43 -15.43
CA SER A 20 4.75 -2.71 -15.87
C SER A 20 5.95 -3.10 -15.01
N LEU A 21 5.81 -4.17 -14.23
CA LEU A 21 6.87 -4.77 -13.41
C LEU A 21 7.05 -6.25 -13.77
N SER A 22 8.27 -6.63 -14.15
CA SER A 22 8.63 -8.02 -14.49
C SER A 22 7.66 -8.63 -15.53
N GLY A 23 7.49 -7.96 -16.67
CA GLY A 23 6.61 -8.41 -17.76
C GLY A 23 5.10 -8.21 -17.55
N THR A 24 4.64 -7.89 -16.33
CA THR A 24 3.20 -7.75 -16.03
C THR A 24 2.88 -6.38 -15.44
N LYS A 25 1.80 -5.76 -15.90
CA LYS A 25 1.27 -4.51 -15.32
C LYS A 25 0.68 -4.77 -13.93
N THR A 26 1.04 -3.94 -12.96
CA THR A 26 0.41 -4.00 -11.62
C THR A 26 -1.07 -3.63 -11.72
N LYS A 27 -1.88 -4.15 -10.81
CA LYS A 27 -3.28 -3.74 -10.67
C LYS A 27 -3.36 -2.23 -10.35
N PRO A 28 -4.46 -1.55 -10.73
CA PRO A 28 -4.70 -0.18 -10.33
C PRO A 28 -4.66 -0.03 -8.80
N ALA A 29 -4.13 1.10 -8.34
CA ALA A 29 -3.93 1.38 -6.93
C ALA A 29 -4.58 2.70 -6.55
N ARG A 30 -5.07 2.82 -5.31
CA ARG A 30 -5.51 4.13 -4.80
C ARG A 30 -4.31 4.89 -4.26
N VAL A 31 -4.09 6.09 -4.74
CA VAL A 31 -2.97 6.97 -4.35
C VAL A 31 -3.54 8.28 -3.80
N LYS A 32 -3.05 8.73 -2.64
CA LYS A 32 -3.42 10.03 -2.05
C LYS A 32 -2.16 10.77 -1.62
N ARG A 33 -1.93 11.96 -2.18
CA ARG A 33 -0.87 12.87 -1.73
C ARG A 33 -1.13 13.31 -0.29
N LEU A 34 -0.09 13.34 0.52
CA LEU A 34 -0.13 13.85 1.90
C LEU A 34 0.77 15.08 2.07
N ALA A 35 1.91 15.12 1.37
CA ALA A 35 2.82 16.26 1.33
C ALA A 35 3.61 16.27 0.01
N ASN A 36 4.62 17.13 -0.09
CA ASN A 36 5.46 17.25 -1.29
C ASN A 36 6.18 15.94 -1.66
N ASN A 37 6.69 15.21 -0.66
CA ASN A 37 7.45 13.95 -0.83
C ASN A 37 6.76 12.72 -0.21
N THR A 38 5.51 12.87 0.25
CA THR A 38 4.82 11.88 1.07
C THR A 38 3.43 11.59 0.52
N PHE A 39 3.09 10.32 0.41
CA PHE A 39 1.78 9.87 -0.07
C PHE A 39 1.37 8.53 0.55
N ARG A 40 0.07 8.21 0.45
CA ARG A 40 -0.49 6.90 0.80
C ARG A 40 -0.82 6.14 -0.48
N ILE A 41 -0.50 4.84 -0.51
CA ILE A 41 -0.94 3.92 -1.55
C ILE A 41 -1.75 2.80 -0.90
N THR A 42 -2.80 2.35 -1.57
CA THR A 42 -3.52 1.11 -1.21
C THR A 42 -3.43 0.14 -2.38
N LEU A 43 -2.88 -1.05 -2.12
CA LEU A 43 -2.75 -2.14 -3.08
C LEU A 43 -3.69 -3.28 -2.70
N THR A 44 -4.13 -4.03 -3.69
CA THR A 44 -4.91 -5.28 -3.54
C THR A 44 -4.11 -6.52 -3.97
N GLU A 45 -2.82 -6.33 -4.23
CA GLU A 45 -1.84 -7.36 -4.55
C GLU A 45 -0.55 -7.12 -3.76
N GLY A 46 0.26 -8.17 -3.57
CA GLY A 46 1.45 -8.14 -2.73
C GLY A 46 2.68 -8.78 -3.40
N ARG A 47 3.21 -8.16 -4.46
CA ARG A 47 4.42 -8.66 -5.14
C ARG A 47 5.69 -8.27 -4.35
N ASN A 48 6.77 -9.04 -4.48
CA ASN A 48 8.04 -8.77 -3.79
C ASN A 48 8.52 -7.33 -4.03
N ARG A 49 8.76 -6.55 -2.96
CA ARG A 49 9.22 -5.15 -3.04
C ARG A 49 8.40 -4.26 -4.01
N GLN A 50 7.12 -4.57 -4.24
CA GLN A 50 6.31 -3.95 -5.30
C GLN A 50 6.35 -2.43 -5.25
N ILE A 51 6.02 -1.84 -4.09
CA ILE A 51 6.00 -0.39 -3.90
C ILE A 51 7.36 0.24 -4.24
N ARG A 52 8.45 -0.36 -3.76
CA ARG A 52 9.81 0.16 -4.02
C ARG A 52 10.14 0.12 -5.51
N ARG A 53 9.80 -0.98 -6.20
CA ARG A 53 10.00 -1.13 -7.65
C ARG A 53 9.14 -0.16 -8.48
N MET A 54 7.87 0.02 -8.10
CA MET A 54 6.96 0.98 -8.74
C MET A 54 7.53 2.41 -8.64
N CYS A 55 7.93 2.81 -7.44
CA CYS A 55 8.45 4.15 -7.16
C CYS A 55 9.80 4.40 -7.85
N GLN A 56 10.67 3.39 -7.93
CA GLN A 56 11.92 3.47 -8.69
C GLN A 56 11.67 3.71 -10.19
N LYS A 57 10.67 3.06 -10.78
CA LYS A 57 10.31 3.27 -12.20
C LYS A 57 9.80 4.66 -12.54
N VAL A 58 9.25 5.40 -11.57
CA VAL A 58 8.82 6.79 -11.77
C VAL A 58 9.86 7.82 -11.33
N GLY A 59 11.08 7.38 -11.01
CA GLY A 59 12.18 8.27 -10.62
C GLY A 59 12.10 8.80 -9.18
N SER A 60 11.25 8.21 -8.32
CA SER A 60 11.04 8.67 -6.94
C SER A 60 11.35 7.54 -5.94
N PRO A 61 12.62 7.20 -5.68
CA PRO A 61 12.95 6.07 -4.81
C PRO A 61 12.44 6.25 -3.38
N VAL A 62 11.95 5.15 -2.77
CA VAL A 62 11.34 5.16 -1.42
C VAL A 62 12.42 5.23 -0.35
N VAL A 63 12.31 6.22 0.55
CA VAL A 63 13.18 6.37 1.73
C VAL A 63 12.55 5.79 2.98
N ALA A 64 11.23 5.91 3.15
CA ALA A 64 10.50 5.35 4.29
C ALA A 64 9.21 4.68 3.85
N LEU A 65 8.98 3.45 4.33
CA LEU A 65 7.80 2.66 4.03
C LEU A 65 7.25 2.04 5.31
N LYS A 66 6.05 2.48 5.70
CA LYS A 66 5.28 1.93 6.81
C LYS A 66 3.93 1.44 6.30
N ARG A 67 3.55 0.22 6.67
CA ARG A 67 2.23 -0.35 6.41
C ARG A 67 1.35 -0.05 7.61
N VAL A 68 0.34 0.80 7.41
CA VAL A 68 -0.54 1.29 8.49
C VAL A 68 -1.89 0.58 8.56
N ARG A 69 -2.20 -0.27 7.56
CA ARG A 69 -3.50 -0.96 7.48
C ARG A 69 -3.40 -2.24 6.66
N ILE A 70 -4.10 -3.26 7.12
CA ILE A 70 -4.41 -4.48 6.36
C ILE A 70 -5.93 -4.68 6.49
N GLU A 71 -6.67 -4.54 5.39
CA GLU A 71 -8.14 -4.61 5.40
C GLU A 71 -8.79 -3.67 6.44
N ASN A 72 -9.48 -4.21 7.44
CA ASN A 72 -10.10 -3.52 8.58
C ASN A 72 -9.15 -3.30 9.77
N ILE A 73 -7.97 -3.94 9.78
CA ILE A 73 -7.01 -3.87 10.89
C ILE A 73 -6.06 -2.68 10.69
N THR A 74 -5.92 -1.85 11.73
CA THR A 74 -5.04 -0.67 11.72
C THR A 74 -4.03 -0.70 12.88
N ASP A 75 -2.93 0.04 12.73
CA ASP A 75 -1.84 0.14 13.71
C ASP A 75 -1.94 1.39 14.60
N SER A 76 -3.11 2.04 14.66
CA SER A 76 -3.29 3.36 15.26
C SER A 76 -2.89 3.47 16.75
N VAL A 77 -2.96 2.36 17.49
CA VAL A 77 -2.70 2.31 18.94
C VAL A 77 -1.40 1.57 19.29
N LEU A 78 -0.69 1.02 18.31
CA LEU A 78 0.50 0.20 18.55
C LEU A 78 1.79 1.00 18.37
N ARG A 79 2.69 0.89 19.34
CA ARG A 79 4.08 1.36 19.21
C ARG A 79 4.92 0.36 18.44
N GLU A 80 6.11 0.78 18.01
CA GLU A 80 7.05 -0.09 17.33
C GLU A 80 7.48 -1.25 18.24
N GLY A 81 7.40 -2.48 17.72
CA GLY A 81 7.72 -3.69 18.47
C GLY A 81 6.57 -4.26 19.30
N GLU A 82 5.47 -3.52 19.47
CA GLU A 82 4.32 -4.01 20.22
C GLU A 82 3.47 -4.99 19.43
N LEU A 83 2.85 -5.92 20.17
CA LEU A 83 1.89 -6.87 19.66
C LEU A 83 0.61 -6.76 20.49
N ARG A 84 -0.54 -6.95 19.83
CA ARG A 84 -1.83 -7.11 20.51
C ARG A 84 -2.64 -8.21 19.84
N PRO A 85 -3.56 -8.87 20.58
CA PRO A 85 -4.59 -9.68 19.96
C PRO A 85 -5.49 -8.83 19.07
N LEU A 86 -6.03 -9.45 18.02
CA LEU A 86 -7.11 -8.87 17.22
C LEU A 86 -8.40 -8.85 18.05
N THR A 87 -9.23 -7.84 17.84
CA THR A 87 -10.59 -7.86 18.39
C THR A 87 -11.47 -8.84 17.63
N GLU A 88 -12.61 -9.24 18.20
CA GLU A 88 -13.51 -10.18 17.52
C GLU A 88 -14.10 -9.57 16.23
N GLU A 89 -14.34 -8.25 16.21
CA GLU A 89 -14.79 -7.52 15.03
C GLU A 89 -13.72 -7.50 13.94
N GLU A 90 -12.44 -7.33 14.34
CA GLU A 90 -11.31 -7.39 13.41
C GLU A 90 -11.19 -8.78 12.79
N ARG A 91 -11.25 -9.82 13.62
CA ARG A 91 -11.15 -11.22 13.22
C ARG A 91 -12.30 -11.63 12.30
N SER A 92 -13.54 -11.41 12.73
CA SER A 92 -14.74 -11.74 11.94
C SER A 92 -14.76 -11.00 10.61
N GLY A 93 -14.44 -9.70 10.62
CA GLY A 93 -14.40 -8.89 9.41
C GLY A 93 -13.37 -9.34 8.38
N VAL A 94 -12.23 -9.92 8.80
CA VAL A 94 -11.26 -10.52 7.87
C VAL A 94 -11.78 -11.84 7.31
N LEU A 95 -12.37 -12.69 8.14
CA LEU A 95 -12.89 -14.00 7.74
C LEU A 95 -14.02 -13.87 6.71
N GLU A 96 -15.02 -13.01 6.98
CA GLU A 96 -16.15 -12.76 6.08
C GLU A 96 -15.68 -12.31 4.69
N ARG A 97 -14.74 -11.37 4.63
CA ARG A 97 -14.19 -10.85 3.36
C ARG A 97 -13.36 -11.88 2.61
N THR A 98 -12.72 -12.79 3.33
CA THR A 98 -11.94 -13.88 2.72
C THR A 98 -12.89 -14.88 2.08
N MET A 99 -13.99 -15.24 2.76
CA MET A 99 -15.03 -16.12 2.23
C MET A 99 -15.74 -15.52 1.01
N GLN A 100 -16.01 -14.21 1.02
CA GLN A 100 -16.61 -13.52 -0.13
C GLN A 100 -15.69 -13.47 -1.37
N LYS A 101 -14.37 -13.40 -1.19
CA LYS A 101 -13.40 -13.36 -2.30
C LYS A 101 -13.11 -14.73 -2.91
N GLY A 102 -13.39 -15.83 -2.19
CA GLY A 102 -13.23 -17.21 -2.69
C GLY A 102 -14.43 -17.74 -3.48
N ALA A 103 -15.55 -17.01 -3.50
CA ALA A 103 -16.79 -17.38 -4.18
C ALA A 103 -16.92 -16.75 -5.59
N LEU A 104 -15.83 -16.25 -6.17
CA LEU A 104 -15.74 -15.65 -7.51
C LEU A 104 -14.61 -16.27 -8.32
#